data_AF-A0A1D8G185-F1
#
_entry.id   AF-A0A1D8G185-F1
#
_cell.length_a   1.000
_cell.length_b   1.000
_cell.length_c   1.000
_cell.angle_alpha   90.00
_cell.angle_beta   90.00
_cell.angle_gamma   90.00
#
_symmetry.space_group_name_H-M   'P 1'
#
loop_
_entity.id
_entity.type
_entity.pdbx_description
1 polymer ?
#
loop_
_entity_poly.entity_id
_entity_poly.type
_entity_poly.pdbx_seq_one_letter_code
_entity_poly.pdbx_strand_id
1 'polypeptide(L)'
;MSETLSGTESVRSAEEVQRLTLEWVAEMLEEPEARPEDNFLDLGGHSMLALQLSERAKKEFGAEYDMEVLFEKSIADAAAELSTRAGRD
;
A
#
# COMPACT_ATOMS: atom_id res chain seq x y z
N MET A 1 -28.82 15.62 -6.39
CA MET A 1 -27.98 15.03 -7.45
C MET A 1 -27.51 13.70 -6.90
N SER A 2 -28.14 12.65 -7.41
CA SER A 2 -28.01 11.28 -6.93
C SER A 2 -26.77 10.66 -7.55
N GLU A 3 -25.86 10.13 -6.74
CA GLU A 3 -24.94 9.08 -7.14
C GLU A 3 -24.97 8.00 -6.07
N THR A 4 -25.97 7.14 -6.19
CA THR A 4 -25.92 5.78 -5.66
C THR A 4 -25.23 4.91 -6.69
N LEU A 5 -24.00 4.46 -6.40
CA LEU A 5 -23.24 3.33 -6.96
C LEU A 5 -22.05 3.19 -6.01
N SER A 6 -21.67 2.07 -5.41
CA SER A 6 -21.95 0.67 -5.66
C SER A 6 -21.73 -0.08 -4.34
N GLY A 7 -22.71 -0.87 -3.93
CA GLY A 7 -22.41 -2.03 -3.10
C GLY A 7 -21.65 -3.01 -3.97
N THR A 8 -20.41 -3.30 -3.63
CA THR A 8 -19.72 -4.50 -4.09
C THR A 8 -18.83 -4.95 -2.94
N GLU A 9 -19.13 -6.13 -2.45
CA GLU A 9 -18.34 -6.91 -1.51
C GLU A 9 -16.85 -6.82 -1.89
N SER A 10 -16.04 -6.09 -1.10
CA SER A 10 -14.70 -5.73 -1.57
C SER A 10 -13.71 -6.85 -1.26
N VAL A 11 -13.46 -7.68 -2.28
CA VAL A 11 -12.12 -8.19 -2.56
C VAL A 11 -11.18 -6.99 -2.41
N ARG A 12 -10.23 -7.01 -1.47
CA ARG A 12 -9.35 -5.88 -1.17
C ARG A 12 -8.75 -5.30 -2.46
N SER A 13 -9.35 -4.23 -2.98
CA SER A 13 -9.04 -3.70 -4.31
C SER A 13 -7.65 -3.06 -4.26
N ALA A 14 -6.90 -3.15 -5.35
CA ALA A 14 -5.58 -2.54 -5.47
C ALA A 14 -5.59 -1.04 -5.09
N GLU A 15 -6.66 -0.33 -5.44
CA GLU A 15 -6.85 1.09 -5.10
C GLU A 15 -6.99 1.35 -3.60
N GLU A 16 -7.66 0.44 -2.87
CA GLU A 16 -7.83 0.56 -1.41
C GLU A 16 -6.52 0.25 -0.69
N VAL A 17 -5.83 -0.82 -1.10
CA VAL A 17 -4.49 -1.15 -0.60
C VAL A 17 -3.53 0.01 -0.85
N GLN A 18 -3.53 0.58 -2.05
CA GLN A 18 -2.69 1.73 -2.41
C GLN A 18 -2.97 2.94 -1.53
N ARG A 19 -4.24 3.30 -1.33
CA ARG A 19 -4.62 4.45 -0.50
C ARG A 19 -4.12 4.28 0.94
N LEU A 20 -4.34 3.10 1.53
CA LEU A 20 -3.88 2.80 2.88
C LEU A 20 -2.35 2.78 2.98
N THR A 21 -1.67 2.26 1.95
CA THR A 21 -0.21 2.28 1.86
C THR A 21 0.31 3.71 1.92
N LEU A 22 -0.26 4.62 1.11
CA LEU A 22 0.13 6.02 1.07
C LEU A 22 -0.11 6.73 2.41
N GLU A 23 -1.25 6.46 3.04
CA GLU A 23 -1.54 6.98 4.38
C GLU A 23 -0.48 6.53 5.39
N TRP A 24 -0.17 5.24 5.45
CA TRP A 24 0.81 4.71 6.39
C TRP A 24 2.22 5.22 6.12
N VAL A 25 2.61 5.34 4.84
CA VAL A 25 3.91 5.88 4.43
C VAL A 25 4.01 7.36 4.85
N ALA A 26 2.98 8.16 4.61
CA ALA A 26 2.93 9.56 5.03
C ALA A 26 3.01 9.71 6.56
N GLU A 27 2.28 8.86 7.32
CA GLU A 27 2.35 8.81 8.77
C GLU A 27 3.76 8.45 9.28
N MET A 28 4.42 7.48 8.64
CA MET A 28 5.72 6.95 9.05
C MET A 28 6.90 7.89 8.74
N LEU A 29 6.80 8.62 7.63
CA LEU A 29 7.86 9.53 7.16
C LEU A 29 7.65 10.97 7.61
N GLU A 30 6.54 11.27 8.28
CA GLU A 30 6.12 12.63 8.60
C GLU A 30 6.01 13.53 7.34
N GLU A 31 5.83 12.90 6.17
CA GLU A 31 5.81 13.53 4.84
C GLU A 31 4.39 13.50 4.25
N PRO A 32 3.70 14.65 4.13
CA PRO A 32 2.30 14.70 3.72
C PRO A 32 2.07 14.55 2.21
N GLU A 33 3.12 14.48 1.38
CA GLU A 33 3.01 14.57 -0.08
C GLU A 33 3.24 13.25 -0.84
N ALA A 34 3.28 12.09 -0.17
CA ALA A 34 3.47 10.80 -0.85
C ALA A 34 2.41 10.56 -1.94
N ARG A 35 2.88 10.30 -3.17
CA ARG A 35 2.07 10.01 -4.36
C ARG A 35 2.18 8.54 -4.74
N PRO A 36 1.18 7.99 -5.46
CA PRO A 36 1.20 6.60 -5.91
C PRO A 36 2.42 6.24 -6.77
N GLU A 37 2.90 7.22 -7.55
CA GLU A 37 4.03 7.09 -8.47
C GLU A 37 5.40 7.23 -7.79
N ASP A 38 5.44 7.64 -6.52
CA ASP A 38 6.68 7.77 -5.78
C ASP A 38 7.22 6.41 -5.38
N ASN A 39 8.55 6.34 -5.25
CA ASN A 39 9.23 5.18 -4.70
C ASN A 39 9.44 5.35 -3.20
N PHE A 40 9.29 4.27 -2.45
CA PHE A 40 9.41 4.29 -0.98
C PHE A 40 10.78 4.82 -0.50
N LEU A 41 11.88 4.48 -1.18
CA LEU A 41 13.22 4.96 -0.82
C LEU A 41 13.41 6.45 -1.16
N ASP A 42 12.83 6.92 -2.26
CA ASP A 42 12.93 8.32 -2.69
C ASP A 42 12.27 9.26 -1.66
N LEU A 43 11.19 8.80 -1.03
CA LEU A 43 10.51 9.48 0.09
C LEU A 43 11.30 9.41 1.41
N GLY A 44 12.45 8.74 1.47
CA GLY A 44 13.25 8.55 2.67
C GLY A 44 12.93 7.26 3.45
N GLY A 45 12.15 6.36 2.86
CA GLY A 45 11.90 5.03 3.41
C GLY A 45 13.17 4.19 3.53
N HIS A 46 13.20 3.31 4.52
CA HIS A 46 14.32 2.40 4.78
C HIS A 46 13.84 1.07 5.38
N SER A 47 14.74 0.10 5.54
CA SER A 47 14.40 -1.28 5.91
C SER A 47 13.55 -1.41 7.19
N MET A 48 13.83 -0.61 8.23
CA MET A 48 13.01 -0.62 9.45
C MET A 48 11.57 -0.14 9.22
N LEU A 49 11.35 0.91 8.41
CA LEU A 49 10.02 1.38 8.06
C LEU A 49 9.32 0.40 7.11
N ALA A 50 10.04 -0.18 6.15
CA ALA A 50 9.50 -1.22 5.26
C ALA A 50 9.02 -2.45 6.04
N LEU A 51 9.75 -2.86 7.07
CA LEU A 51 9.34 -3.94 7.98
C LEU A 51 8.07 -3.57 8.74
N GLN A 52 7.99 -2.35 9.30
CA GLN A 52 6.79 -1.87 10.00
C GLN A 52 5.57 -1.79 9.08
N LEU A 53 5.78 -1.30 7.86
CA LEU A 53 4.77 -1.21 6.81
C LEU A 53 4.25 -2.61 6.43
N SER A 54 5.14 -3.59 6.29
CA SER A 54 4.80 -4.98 5.99
C SER A 54 4.05 -5.68 7.12
N GLU A 55 4.46 -5.47 8.37
CA GLU A 55 3.75 -5.96 9.55
C GLU A 55 2.34 -5.38 9.66
N ARG A 56 2.16 -4.09 9.28
CA ARG A 56 0.84 -3.45 9.25
C ARG A 56 -0.03 -4.02 8.12
N ALA A 57 0.52 -4.15 6.91
CA ALA A 57 -0.15 -4.82 5.80
C ALA A 57 -0.55 -6.25 6.12
N LYS A 58 0.30 -7.02 6.81
CA LYS A 58 -0.03 -8.39 7.24
C LYS A 58 -1.21 -8.44 8.19
N LYS A 59 -1.33 -7.48 9.09
CA LYS A 59 -2.46 -7.41 10.04
C LYS A 59 -3.76 -7.00 9.38
N GLU A 60 -3.71 -6.05 8.45
CA GLU A 60 -4.89 -5.51 7.75
C GLU A 60 -5.35 -6.44 6.61
N PHE A 61 -4.40 -7.03 5.89
CA PHE A 61 -4.60 -7.72 4.63
C PHE A 61 -4.13 -9.19 4.66
N GLY A 62 -3.58 -9.71 5.74
CA GLY A 62 -3.06 -11.09 5.76
C GLY A 62 -1.90 -11.36 4.79
N ALA A 63 -1.32 -10.32 4.19
CA ALA A 63 -0.22 -10.43 3.23
C ALA A 63 0.85 -9.35 3.50
N GLU A 64 2.08 -9.65 3.13
CA GLU A 64 3.25 -8.79 3.32
C GLU A 64 3.74 -8.24 1.97
N TYR A 65 4.31 -7.03 1.99
CA TYR A 65 4.94 -6.44 0.80
C TYR A 65 6.13 -7.28 0.37
N ASP A 66 6.32 -7.39 -0.94
CA ASP A 66 7.58 -7.83 -1.49
C ASP A 66 8.61 -6.71 -1.37
N MET A 67 9.75 -7.00 -0.74
CA MET A 67 10.78 -5.99 -0.47
C MET A 67 11.48 -5.53 -1.75
N GLU A 68 11.60 -6.41 -2.74
CA GLU A 68 12.19 -6.04 -4.03
C GLU A 68 11.28 -5.03 -4.73
N VAL A 69 9.98 -5.31 -4.81
CA VAL A 69 9.01 -4.39 -5.42
C VAL A 69 8.88 -3.09 -4.64
N LEU A 70 8.81 -3.15 -3.31
CA LEU A 70 8.70 -1.95 -2.48
C LEU A 70 9.89 -1.00 -2.64
N PHE A 71 11.10 -1.54 -2.84
CA PHE A 71 12.31 -0.73 -2.99
C PHE A 71 12.63 -0.35 -4.45
N GLU A 72 12.24 -1.13 -5.44
CA GLU A 72 12.57 -0.87 -6.85
C GLU A 72 11.43 -0.23 -7.66
N LYS A 73 10.19 -0.28 -7.18
CA LYS A 73 9.00 0.19 -7.92
C LYS A 73 8.26 1.32 -7.22
N SER A 74 7.15 1.75 -7.81
CA SER A 74 6.26 2.74 -7.23
C SER A 74 5.43 2.16 -6.08
N ILE A 75 4.92 3.01 -5.20
CA ILE A 75 3.97 2.61 -4.16
C ILE A 75 2.72 1.95 -4.78
N ALA A 76 2.26 2.43 -5.95
CA ALA A 76 1.15 1.83 -6.69
C ALA A 76 1.44 0.39 -7.12
N ASP A 77 2.63 0.11 -7.67
CA ASP A 77 3.06 -1.24 -8.04
C ASP A 77 3.11 -2.17 -6.82
N ALA A 78 3.72 -1.69 -5.73
CA ALA A 78 3.83 -2.46 -4.49
C ALA A 78 2.45 -2.81 -3.89
N ALA A 79 1.51 -1.86 -3.92
CA ALA A 79 0.14 -2.07 -3.48
C ALA A 79 -0.66 -3.02 -4.39
N ALA A 80 -0.48 -2.91 -5.71
CA ALA A 80 -1.13 -3.80 -6.67
C ALA A 80 -0.66 -5.25 -6.49
N GLU A 81 0.64 -5.46 -6.31
CA GLU A 81 1.19 -6.79 -6.02
C GLU A 81 0.69 -7.32 -4.67
N LEU A 82 0.70 -6.49 -3.63
CA LEU A 82 0.17 -6.86 -2.33
C LEU A 82 -1.29 -7.29 -2.41
N SER A 83 -2.14 -6.55 -3.14
CA SER A 83 -3.55 -6.89 -3.34
C SER A 83 -3.74 -8.26 -4.00
N THR A 84 -2.87 -8.59 -4.96
CA THR A 84 -2.88 -9.89 -5.65
C THR A 84 -2.50 -11.03 -4.71
N ARG A 85 -1.52 -10.81 -3.82
CA ARG A 85 -1.08 -11.78 -2.81
C ARG A 85 -2.17 -11.98 -1.75
N ALA A 86 -2.78 -10.88 -1.32
CA ALA A 86 -3.88 -10.81 -0.36
C ALA A 86 -5.14 -11.58 -0.76
N GLY A 87 -5.46 -11.62 -2.06
CA GLY A 87 -6.63 -12.33 -2.60
C GLY A 87 -6.41 -13.81 -2.89
N ARG A 88 -5.22 -14.36 -2.59
CA ARG A 88 -4.84 -15.73 -2.91
C ARG A 88 -5.00 -16.72 -1.74
N ASP A 89 -5.45 -16.25 -0.58
CA ASP A 89 -5.66 -17.02 0.66
C ASP A 89 -7.15 -17.30 0.92
#